data_AF-A0A967SA93-F1
#
_entry.id   AF-A0A967SA93-F1
#
_cell.length_a   1.000
_cell.length_b   1.000
_cell.length_c   1.000
_cell.angle_alpha   90.00
_cell.angle_beta   90.00
_cell.angle_gamma   90.00
#
_symmetry.space_group_name_H-M   'P 1'
#
loop_
_entity.id
_entity.type
_entity.pdbx_description
1 polymer ?
#
loop_
_entity_poly.entity_id
_entity_poly.type
_entity_poly.pdbx_seq_one_letter_code
_entity_poly.pdbx_strand_id
1 'polypeptide(L)'
;MIAETTDLPTRFVRIVVTDDDGRYLLPDLPPASYGVWVRGYGLVDSPKARARPGETLELTATPAPDARAAAQYYPAGYWFSLLHVPETSEFPGTGPAGNGISPDV
;
A
#
# COMPACT_ATOMS: atom_id res chain seq x y z
N MET A 1 5.52 2.93 -6.56
CA MET A 1 6.52 4.02 -6.65
C MET A 1 5.93 5.31 -6.10
N ILE A 2 6.68 6.06 -5.31
CA ILE A 2 6.27 7.35 -4.74
C ILE A 2 7.28 8.42 -5.13
N ALA A 3 6.81 9.58 -5.56
CA ALA A 3 7.58 10.81 -5.72
C ALA A 3 6.96 11.92 -4.84
N GLU A 4 7.76 12.52 -3.95
CA GLU A 4 7.33 13.57 -3.04
C GLU A 4 8.25 14.79 -3.14
N THR A 5 7.68 15.99 -3.08
CA THR A 5 8.44 17.25 -2.97
C THR A 5 7.73 18.25 -2.06
N THR A 6 8.55 19.08 -1.41
CA THR A 6 8.13 20.26 -0.65
C THR A 6 8.65 21.56 -1.28
N ASP A 7 9.22 21.50 -2.48
CA ASP A 7 9.80 22.67 -3.18
C ASP A 7 8.72 23.53 -3.86
N LEU A 8 7.48 23.03 -3.92
CA LEU A 8 6.31 23.71 -4.46
C LEU A 8 5.56 24.45 -3.33
N PRO A 9 4.68 25.42 -3.64
CA PRO A 9 3.90 26.14 -2.62
C PRO A 9 3.07 25.25 -1.68
N THR A 10 2.72 24.05 -2.15
CA THR A 10 2.09 22.99 -1.35
C THR A 10 2.88 21.70 -1.51
N ARG A 11 2.90 20.87 -0.45
CA ARG A 11 3.49 19.53 -0.54
C ARG A 11 2.80 18.75 -1.66
N PHE A 12 3.60 18.23 -2.56
CA PHE A 12 3.12 17.46 -3.71
C PHE A 12 3.60 16.01 -3.60
N VAL A 13 2.67 15.07 -3.79
CA VAL A 13 2.93 13.64 -3.80
C VAL A 13 2.27 13.04 -5.03
N ARG A 14 3.04 12.29 -5.82
CA ARG A 14 2.55 11.49 -6.95
C ARG A 14 2.94 10.02 -6.72
N ILE A 15 1.97 9.13 -6.88
CA ILE A 15 2.15 7.70 -6.66
C ILE A 15 1.72 6.98 -7.93
N VAL A 16 2.54 6.03 -8.37
CA VAL A 16 2.24 5.14 -9.51
C VAL A 16 2.55 3.70 -9.14
N VAL A 17 1.87 2.77 -9.79
CA VAL A 17 2.10 1.33 -9.64
C VAL A 17 3.02 0.88 -10.77
N THR A 18 3.96 -0.02 -10.47
CA THR A 18 4.82 -0.64 -11.48
C THR A 18 4.04 -1.68 -12.28
N ASP A 19 4.46 -1.96 -13.51
CA ASP A 19 3.98 -3.14 -14.24
C ASP A 19 4.63 -4.44 -13.69
N ASP A 20 4.27 -5.57 -14.29
CA ASP A 20 4.76 -6.90 -13.90
C ASP A 20 6.28 -7.06 -14.10
N ASP A 21 6.88 -6.26 -14.99
CA ASP A 21 8.33 -6.20 -15.22
C ASP A 21 9.02 -5.19 -14.27
N GLY A 22 8.30 -4.55 -13.35
CA GLY A 22 8.83 -3.56 -12.41
C GLY A 22 9.05 -2.17 -13.00
N ARG A 23 8.61 -1.91 -14.24
CA ARG A 23 8.76 -0.61 -14.91
C ARG A 23 7.71 0.37 -14.42
N TYR A 24 8.03 1.66 -14.45
CA TYR A 24 7.13 2.72 -14.03
C TYR A 24 7.37 4.00 -14.83
N LEU A 25 6.34 4.86 -14.85
CA LEU A 25 6.42 6.20 -15.41
C LEU A 25 5.69 7.18 -14.49
N LEU A 26 6.32 8.31 -14.18
CA LEU A 26 5.72 9.42 -13.43
C LEU A 26 5.49 10.60 -14.38
N PRO A 27 4.31 10.68 -15.05
CA PRO A 27 4.02 11.79 -15.95
C PRO A 27 3.60 13.05 -15.20
N ASP A 28 3.73 14.19 -15.88
CA ASP A 28 3.20 15.50 -15.46
C ASP A 28 3.72 16.00 -14.11
N LEU A 29 4.99 15.71 -13.79
CA LEU A 29 5.64 16.26 -12.61
C LEU A 29 5.99 17.74 -12.83
N PRO A 30 5.50 18.67 -11.98
CA PRO A 30 5.96 20.05 -12.00
C PRO A 30 7.49 20.17 -11.88
N PRO A 31 8.11 21.23 -12.40
CA PRO A 31 9.56 21.43 -12.27
C PRO A 31 9.96 21.66 -10.81
N ALA A 32 10.50 20.62 -10.18
CA ALA A 32 10.94 20.62 -8.78
C ALA A 32 11.92 19.47 -8.54
N SER A 33 12.53 19.46 -7.37
CA SER A 33 13.33 18.35 -6.88
C SER A 33 12.40 17.37 -6.15
N TYR A 34 12.28 16.11 -6.60
CA TYR A 34 11.55 15.03 -5.90
C TYR A 34 12.43 14.03 -5.14
N GLY A 35 12.00 13.65 -3.93
CA GLY A 35 12.43 12.42 -3.29
C GLY A 35 11.60 11.26 -3.85
N VAL A 36 12.26 10.22 -4.37
CA VAL A 36 11.61 9.09 -5.05
C VAL A 36 12.00 7.78 -4.37
N TRP A 37 11.02 6.92 -4.06
CA TRP A 37 11.26 5.61 -3.44
C TRP A 37 10.16 4.59 -3.76
N VAL A 38 10.49 3.33 -3.56
CA VAL A 38 9.59 2.19 -3.73
C VAL A 38 8.98 1.83 -2.37
N ARG A 39 7.67 1.60 -2.38
CA ARG A 39 6.87 1.03 -1.30
C ARG A 39 5.90 0.04 -1.92
N GLY A 40 5.61 -1.05 -1.22
CA GLY A 40 4.63 -2.04 -1.65
C GLY A 40 4.38 -3.09 -0.57
N TYR A 41 3.44 -3.99 -0.84
CA TYR A 41 3.12 -5.09 0.06
C TYR A 41 4.28 -6.06 0.18
N GLY A 42 4.58 -6.48 1.41
CA GLY A 42 5.75 -7.33 1.70
C GLY A 42 7.10 -6.61 1.58
N LEU A 43 7.12 -5.29 1.37
CA LEU A 43 8.32 -4.47 1.26
C LEU A 43 8.41 -3.49 2.43
N VAL A 44 9.64 -3.06 2.74
CA VAL A 44 9.89 -1.80 3.46
C VAL A 44 10.14 -0.68 2.44
N ASP A 45 10.12 0.57 2.89
CA ASP A 45 10.54 1.68 2.04
C ASP A 45 11.99 1.48 1.55
N SER A 46 12.19 1.61 0.23
CA SER A 46 13.54 1.68 -0.31
C SER A 46 14.25 2.97 0.16
N PRO A 47 15.59 3.03 0.09
CA PRO A 47 16.30 4.29 0.19
C PRO A 47 15.71 5.33 -0.78
N LYS A 48 15.55 6.57 -0.31
CA LYS A 48 15.04 7.66 -1.15
C LYS A 48 16.14 8.16 -2.08
N ALA A 49 15.87 8.20 -3.37
CA ALA A 49 16.70 8.87 -4.35
C ALA A 49 16.20 10.29 -4.61
N ARG A 50 17.11 11.19 -4.95
CA ARG A 50 16.80 12.56 -5.38
C ARG A 50 16.79 12.60 -6.90
N ALA A 51 15.74 13.16 -7.50
CA ALA A 51 15.63 13.30 -8.95
C ALA A 51 14.76 14.49 -9.40
N ARG A 52 14.86 14.85 -10.68
CA ARG A 52 14.03 15.85 -11.36
C ARG A 52 13.27 15.22 -12.54
N PRO A 53 12.20 15.89 -13.04
CA PRO A 53 11.49 15.43 -14.23
C PRO A 53 12.43 15.25 -15.43
N GLY A 54 12.28 14.13 -16.15
CA GLY A 54 13.12 13.77 -17.31
C GLY A 54 14.30 12.84 -17.00
N GLU A 55 14.61 12.61 -15.72
CA GLU A 55 15.62 11.63 -15.33
C GLU A 55 15.08 10.19 -15.37
N THR A 56 15.94 9.23 -15.71
CA THR A 56 15.68 7.79 -15.57
C THR A 56 16.34 7.28 -14.31
N LEU A 57 15.60 6.54 -13.49
CA LEU A 57 16.06 6.05 -12.19
C LEU A 57 15.82 4.55 -12.09
N GLU A 58 16.86 3.84 -11.69
CA GLU A 58 16.74 2.45 -11.25
C GLU A 58 16.64 2.43 -9.74
N LEU A 59 15.55 1.87 -9.21
CA LEU A 59 15.28 1.82 -7.77
C LEU A 59 15.08 0.38 -7.33
N THR A 60 15.85 -0.04 -6.34
CA THR A 60 15.78 -1.39 -5.79
C THR A 60 14.68 -1.47 -4.74
N ALA A 61 13.73 -2.39 -4.94
CA ALA A 61 12.76 -2.75 -3.91
C ALA A 61 13.44 -3.53 -2.77
N THR A 62 13.08 -3.20 -1.52
CA THR A 62 13.64 -3.87 -0.34
C THR A 62 12.58 -4.78 0.30
N PRO A 63 12.75 -6.11 0.27
CA PRO A 63 11.86 -7.03 0.97
C PRO A 63 11.80 -6.70 2.46
N ALA A 64 10.62 -6.83 3.05
CA ALA A 64 10.50 -6.70 4.49
C ALA A 64 11.21 -7.86 5.18
N PRO A 65 11.97 -7.60 6.26
CA PRO A 65 12.70 -8.65 6.97
C PRO A 65 11.78 -9.65 7.67
N ASP A 66 10.55 -9.24 8.00
CA ASP A 66 9.54 -10.07 8.62
C ASP A 66 8.12 -9.53 8.35
N ALA A 67 7.11 -10.33 8.70
CA ALA A 67 5.70 -9.99 8.52
C ALA A 67 5.26 -8.77 9.35
N ARG A 68 5.90 -8.50 10.50
CA ARG A 68 5.61 -7.34 11.34
C ARG A 68 6.09 -6.05 10.67
N ALA A 69 7.28 -6.06 10.09
CA ALA A 69 7.82 -4.95 9.33
C ALA A 69 6.96 -4.68 8.09
N ALA A 70 6.61 -5.72 7.33
CA ALA A 70 5.66 -5.58 6.21
C ALA A 70 4.33 -4.96 6.69
N ALA A 71 3.88 -5.32 7.88
CA ALA A 71 2.61 -4.85 8.41
C ALA A 71 2.52 -3.34 8.65
N GLN A 72 3.66 -2.69 8.93
CA GLN A 72 3.73 -1.25 9.16
C GLN A 72 3.50 -0.42 7.89
N TYR A 73 3.73 -1.02 6.72
CA TYR A 73 3.61 -0.34 5.43
C TYR A 73 2.30 -0.65 4.69
N TYR A 74 1.48 -1.57 5.21
CA TYR A 74 0.11 -1.76 4.71
C TYR A 74 -0.70 -0.47 4.91
N PRO A 75 -1.56 -0.07 3.94
CA PRO A 75 -2.54 0.96 4.14
C PRO A 75 -3.39 0.66 5.37
N ALA A 76 -3.83 1.70 6.07
CA ALA A 76 -4.65 1.59 7.28
C ALA A 76 -5.98 0.83 7.07
N GLY A 77 -6.39 0.53 5.83
CA GLY A 77 -7.57 -0.27 5.50
C GLY A 77 -7.29 -1.73 5.10
N TYR A 78 -6.03 -2.18 4.99
CA TYR A 78 -5.72 -3.55 4.53
C TYR A 78 -6.25 -4.64 5.46
N TRP A 79 -6.46 -4.32 6.74
CA TRP A 79 -7.08 -5.25 7.69
C TRP A 79 -8.47 -5.72 7.22
N PHE A 80 -9.22 -4.92 6.44
CA PHE A 80 -10.50 -5.34 5.86
C PHE A 80 -10.35 -6.49 4.85
N SER A 81 -9.23 -6.57 4.11
CA SER A 81 -8.98 -7.71 3.22
C SER A 81 -8.46 -8.95 3.95
N LEU A 82 -8.04 -8.82 5.21
CA LEU A 82 -7.69 -9.94 6.07
C LEU A 82 -8.90 -10.50 6.82
N LEU A 83 -10.03 -9.80 6.79
CA LEU A 83 -11.26 -10.23 7.43
C LEU A 83 -11.82 -11.43 6.65
N HIS A 84 -11.91 -12.56 7.35
CA HIS A 84 -12.72 -13.67 6.87
C HIS A 84 -14.17 -13.29 7.08
N VAL A 85 -14.93 -13.20 5.99
CA VAL A 85 -16.39 -13.00 6.10
C VAL A 85 -16.95 -14.24 6.77
N PRO A 86 -17.75 -14.11 7.84
CA PRO A 86 -18.33 -15.26 8.50
C PRO A 86 -19.12 -16.11 7.50
N GLU A 87 -19.05 -17.42 7.65
CA GLU A 87 -19.91 -18.32 6.88
C GLU A 87 -21.38 -18.11 7.26
N THR A 88 -22.32 -18.50 6.39
CA THR A 88 -23.76 -18.44 6.70
C THR A 88 -24.10 -19.16 8.02
N SER A 89 -23.36 -20.23 8.33
CA SER A 89 -23.46 -21.01 9.56
C SER A 89 -23.02 -20.26 10.82
N GLU A 90 -22.34 -19.13 10.69
CA GLU A 90 -21.80 -18.31 11.80
C GLU A 90 -22.67 -17.08 12.09
N PHE A 91 -23.71 -16.82 11.29
CA PHE A 91 -24.68 -15.77 11.57
C PHE A 91 -25.77 -16.24 12.56
N PRO A 92 -26.42 -15.31 13.28
CA PRO A 92 -27.61 -15.61 14.07
C PRO A 92 -28.74 -16.23 13.25
N GLY A 93 -29.63 -17.00 13.89
CA GLY A 93 -30.84 -17.52 13.24
C GLY A 93 -30.71 -18.92 12.61
N THR A 94 -29.69 -19.70 12.99
CA THR A 94 -29.48 -21.08 12.51
C THR A 94 -30.39 -22.13 13.21
N GLY A 95 -31.37 -21.70 14.00
CA GLY A 95 -32.40 -22.55 14.61
C GLY A 95 -32.00 -23.28 15.90
N PRO A 96 -32.89 -24.10 16.48
CA PRO A 96 -32.69 -24.73 17.81
C PRO A 96 -31.51 -25.70 17.91
N ALA A 97 -31.06 -26.25 16.77
CA ALA A 97 -29.87 -27.10 16.67
C ALA A 97 -28.69 -26.39 15.98
N GLY A 98 -28.78 -25.06 15.86
CA GLY A 98 -27.82 -24.22 15.16
C GLY A 98 -26.56 -23.90 15.97
N ASN A 99 -25.83 -22.87 15.55
CA ASN A 99 -24.56 -22.42 16.12
C ASN A 99 -24.63 -21.84 17.54
N GLY A 100 -25.80 -21.87 18.19
CA GLY A 100 -25.99 -21.40 19.56
C GLY A 100 -26.00 -19.87 19.72
N ILE A 101 -25.99 -19.11 18.63
CA ILE A 101 -26.07 -17.64 18.66
C ILE A 101 -27.54 -17.21 18.70
N SER A 102 -27.89 -16.35 19.66
CA SER A 102 -29.25 -15.83 19.82
C SER A 102 -29.71 -15.10 18.54
N PRO A 103 -30.94 -15.33 18.05
CA PRO A 103 -31.47 -14.63 16.87
C PRO A 103 -31.70 -13.12 17.09
N ASP A 104 -31.71 -12.64 18.34
CA ASP A 104 -32.04 -11.26 18.71
C ASP A 104 -30.80 -10.35 18.97
N VAL A 105 -29.66 -10.64 18.34
CA VAL A 105 -28.44 -9.79 18.39
C VAL A 105 -28.53 -8.63 17.40
#